data_AF-A0A7W0MQV8-F1
#
_entry.id   AF-A0A7W0MQV8-F1
#
_cell.length_a   1.000
_cell.length_b   1.000
_cell.length_c   1.000
_cell.angle_alpha   90.00
_cell.angle_beta   90.00
_cell.angle_gamma   90.00
#
_symmetry.space_group_name_H-M   'P 1'
#
loop_
_entity.id
_entity.type
_entity.pdbx_description
1 polymer ?
#
loop_
_entity_poly.entity_id
_entity_poly.type
_entity_poly.pdbx_seq_one_letter_code
_entity_poly.pdbx_strand_id
1 'polypeptide(L)' 'ARLRPDDLLILTADHGNDPTWRGSDHTRERAPVLGLGPGARPLGLIAFADVAETLAAHLGIPPGRHGANRL' A
#
# COMPACT_ATOMS: atom_id res chain seq x y z
N ALA A 1 -11.07 9.95 17.00
CA ALA A 1 -11.15 10.65 15.72
C ALA A 1 -11.70 9.70 14.64
N ARG A 2 -12.32 10.22 13.57
CA ARG A 2 -12.79 9.45 12.41
C ARG A 2 -12.25 10.09 11.13
N LEU A 3 -12.15 9.31 10.05
CA LEU A 3 -11.75 9.78 8.72
C LEU A 3 -12.78 10.77 8.17
N ARG A 4 -12.28 11.78 7.45
CA ARG A 4 -13.07 12.79 6.73
C ARG A 4 -13.23 12.36 5.25
N PRO A 5 -14.16 12.97 4.49
CA PRO A 5 -14.43 12.57 3.11
C PRO A 5 -13.22 12.54 2.18
N ASP A 6 -12.27 13.46 2.37
CA ASP A 6 -11.08 13.58 1.51
C ASP A 6 -9.83 12.89 2.10
N ASP A 7 -9.95 12.21 3.24
CA ASP A 7 -8.83 11.46 3.81
C ASP A 7 -8.63 10.15 3.04
N LEU A 8 -7.37 9.79 2.79
CA LEU A 8 -6.95 8.48 2.29
C LEU A 8 -6.29 7.66 3.41
N LEU A 9 -6.83 6.48 3.68
CA LEU A 9 -6.21 5.47 4.54
C LEU A 9 -5.67 4.33 3.67
N ILE A 10 -4.41 3.97 3.86
CA ILE A 10 -3.81 2.75 3.31
C ILE A 10 -3.24 1.93 4.47
N LEU A 11 -3.59 0.64 4.52
CA LEU A 11 -3.00 -0.36 5.42
C LEU A 11 -2.26 -1.40 4.58
N THR A 12 -0.99 -1.64 4.91
CA THR A 12 -0.12 -2.61 4.23
C THR A 12 0.91 -3.20 5.19
N ALA A 13 1.65 -4.20 4.71
CA ALA A 13 2.92 -4.65 5.28
C ALA A 13 4.04 -4.51 4.24
N ASP A 14 5.28 -4.72 4.65
CA ASP A 14 6.47 -4.69 3.78
C ASP A 14 7.10 -6.07 3.58
N HIS A 15 6.86 -7.01 4.50
CA HIS A 15 7.28 -8.41 4.41
C HIS A 15 6.36 -9.34 5.23
N GLY A 16 6.61 -10.65 5.14
CA GLY A 16 6.03 -11.65 6.02
C GLY A 16 6.96 -11.99 7.18
N ASN A 17 6.37 -12.44 8.28
CA ASN A 17 7.10 -13.02 9.40
C ASN A 17 6.23 -14.12 10.01
N ASP A 18 6.18 -15.25 9.31
CA ASP A 18 5.36 -16.39 9.69
C ASP A 18 5.86 -16.99 11.02
N PRO A 19 5.05 -16.97 12.11
CA PRO A 19 5.47 -17.49 13.41
C PRO A 19 5.62 -19.02 13.45
N THR A 20 5.24 -19.72 12.36
CA THR A 20 5.45 -21.15 12.18
C THR A 20 6.70 -21.46 11.34
N TRP A 21 7.37 -20.43 10.81
CA TRP A 21 8.61 -20.56 10.06
C TRP A 21 9.73 -21.14 10.91
N ARG A 22 10.59 -21.96 10.28
CA ARG A 22 11.78 -22.48 10.95
C ARG A 22 12.90 -21.45 10.88
N GLY A 23 13.35 -20.98 12.04
CA GLY A 23 14.41 -19.98 12.16
C GLY A 23 13.88 -18.66 12.70
N SER A 24 14.58 -17.56 12.42
CA SER A 24 14.24 -16.22 12.93
C SER A 24 14.34 -15.13 11.86
N ASP A 25 14.42 -15.52 10.59
CA ASP A 25 14.45 -14.57 9.47
C ASP A 25 13.02 -14.33 8.94
N HIS A 26 12.84 -13.25 8.18
CA HIS A 26 11.58 -12.91 7.54
C HIS A 26 11.19 -13.92 6.44
N THR A 27 9.90 -13.98 6.12
CA THR A 27 9.35 -14.79 5.03
C THR A 27 8.99 -13.92 3.83
N ARG A 28 9.21 -14.45 2.62
CA ARG A 28 8.86 -13.76 1.36
C ARG A 28 7.38 -13.97 1.03
N GLU A 29 6.53 -13.10 1.56
CA GLU A 29 5.09 -13.15 1.39
C GLU A 29 4.55 -11.97 0.55
N ARG A 30 3.32 -12.13 0.03
CA ARG A 30 2.57 -11.00 -0.54
C ARG A 30 1.97 -10.19 0.60
N ALA A 31 2.29 -8.91 0.67
CA ALA A 31 1.62 -8.02 1.63
C ALA A 31 0.21 -7.64 1.15
N PRO A 32 -0.79 -7.56 2.04
CA PRO A 32 -2.08 -6.99 1.70
C PRO A 32 -1.95 -5.48 1.46
N VAL A 33 -2.76 -4.93 0.55
CA VAL A 33 -2.97 -3.49 0.45
C VAL A 33 -4.47 -3.22 0.55
N LEU A 34 -4.87 -2.58 1.65
CA LEU A 34 -6.26 -2.19 1.90
C LEU A 34 -6.35 -0.66 1.89
N GLY A 35 -7.23 -0.13 1.04
CA GLY A 35 -7.41 1.31 0.88
C GLY A 35 -8.84 1.75 1.22
N LEU A 36 -8.98 2.90 1.87
CA LEU A 36 -10.25 3.61 2.04
C LEU A 36 -10.04 5.09 1.72
N GLY A 37 -10.88 5.64 0.84
CA GLY A 37 -10.81 7.05 0.45
C GLY A 37 -11.45 7.30 -0.92
N PRO A 38 -11.32 8.52 -1.45
CA PRO A 38 -11.77 8.87 -2.79
C PRO A 38 -11.18 7.93 -3.86
N GLY A 39 -12.01 7.52 -4.82
CA GLY A 39 -11.55 6.68 -5.95
C GLY A 39 -11.31 5.21 -5.61
N ALA A 40 -11.71 4.74 -4.42
CA ALA A 40 -11.57 3.35 -4.01
C ALA A 40 -12.19 2.37 -5.04
N ARG A 41 -11.38 1.41 -5.47
CA ARG A 41 -11.73 0.34 -6.41
C ARG A 41 -10.83 -0.88 -6.18
N PRO A 42 -11.19 -2.06 -6.71
CA PRO A 42 -10.28 -3.20 -6.70
C PRO A 42 -8.97 -2.88 -7.45
N LEU A 43 -7.83 -3.08 -6.79
CA LEU A 43 -6.50 -2.78 -7.35
C LEU A 43 -5.82 -4.00 -7.98
N GLY A 44 -6.25 -5.21 -7.63
CA GLY A 44 -5.56 -6.44 -7.99
C GLY A 44 -4.19 -6.55 -7.30
N LEU A 45 -3.23 -7.20 -7.97
CA LEU A 45 -1.85 -7.27 -7.50
C LEU A 45 -1.08 -6.03 -7.95
N ILE A 46 -0.50 -5.30 -6.99
CA ILE A 46 0.27 -4.07 -7.22
C ILE A 46 1.65 -4.17 -6.54
N ALA A 47 2.58 -3.33 -6.98
CA ALA A 47 3.89 -3.20 -6.36
C ALA A 47 3.86 -2.27 -5.15
N PHE A 48 4.84 -2.36 -4.25
CA PHE A 48 4.98 -1.39 -3.15
C PHE A 48 5.19 0.04 -3.66
N ALA A 49 5.91 0.17 -4.77
CA ALA A 49 6.12 1.47 -5.42
C ALA A 49 4.79 2.08 -5.92
N ASP A 50 3.82 1.24 -6.31
CA ASP A 50 2.50 1.73 -6.73
C ASP A 50 1.73 2.39 -5.57
N VAL A 51 1.93 1.92 -4.33
CA VAL A 51 1.39 2.57 -3.13
C VAL A 51 2.00 3.96 -2.96
N ALA A 52 3.32 4.10 -3.12
CA ALA A 52 3.99 5.39 -3.03
C ALA A 52 3.51 6.37 -4.11
N GLU A 53 3.38 5.94 -5.37
CA GLU A 53 2.89 6.79 -6.45
C GLU A 53 1.42 7.21 -6.26
N THR A 54 0.62 6.33 -5.67
CA THR A 54 -0.76 6.64 -5.28
C THR A 54 -0.82 7.72 -4.21
N LEU A 55 0.05 7.65 -3.20
CA LEU A 55 0.17 8.69 -2.17
C LEU A 55 0.70 10.01 -2.74
N ALA A 56 1.67 9.96 -3.65
CA ALA A 56 2.21 11.14 -4.30
C ALA A 56 1.13 11.91 -5.07
N ALA A 57 0.31 11.18 -5.84
CA ALA A 57 -0.84 11.74 -6.53
C ALA A 57 -1.87 12.36 -5.57
N HIS A 58 -2.21 11.66 -4.47
CA HIS A 58 -3.16 12.17 -3.48
C HIS A 58 -2.67 13.44 -2.77
N LEU A 59 -1.37 13.53 -2.48
CA LEU A 59 -0.75 14.68 -1.81
C LEU A 59 -0.36 15.82 -2.76
N GLY A 60 -0.51 15.63 -4.07
CA GLY A 60 -0.15 16.63 -5.09
C GLY A 60 1.36 16.89 -5.19
N ILE A 61 2.20 15.89 -4.92
CA ILE A 61 3.66 15.98 -5.00
C ILE A 61 4.19 15.24 -6.25
N PRO A 62 5.42 15.54 -6.73
CA PRO A 62 5.98 14.88 -7.90
C PRO A 62 6.09 13.35 -7.73
N PRO A 63 5.90 12.57 -8.81
CA PRO A 63 6.05 11.12 -8.78
C PRO A 63 7.50 10.68 -8.53
N GLY A 64 7.66 9.48 -8.00
CA GLY A 64 8.94 8.81 -7.85
C GLY A 64 9.43 8.16 -9.15
N ARG A 65 10.47 7.33 -9.03
CA ARG A 65 11.12 6.66 -10.18
C ARG A 65 10.47 5.34 -10.56
N HIS A 66 9.65 4.76 -9.69
CA HIS A 66 9.13 3.41 -9.82
C HIS A 66 7.66 3.35 -9.44
N GLY A 67 6.93 2.42 -10.04
CA GLY A 67 5.50 2.25 -9.80
C GLY A 67 4.64 3.13 -10.70
N ALA A 68 3.33 3.04 -10.48
CA ALA A 68 2.31 3.87 -11.12
C ALA A 68 1.20 4.16 -10.11
N ASN A 69 0.59 5.34 -10.21
CA ASN A 69 -0.62 5.65 -9.46
C ASN A 69 -1.73 4.62 -9.79
N ARG A 70 -2.37 4.06 -8.77
CA ARG A 70 -3.43 3.05 -8.90
C ARG A 70 -4.81 3.53 -8.45
N LEU A 71 -4.94 4.76 -7.94
CA LEU A 71 -6.21 5.43 -7.67
C LEU A 71 -6.57 6.44 -8.77
#